data_AF-A0A7W6JZG5-F1
#
_entry.id   AF-A0A7W6JZG5-F1
#
_cell.length_a   1.000
_cell.length_b   1.000
_cell.length_c   1.000
_cell.angle_alpha   90.00
_cell.angle_beta   90.00
_cell.angle_gamma   90.00
#
_symmetry.space_group_name_H-M   'P 1'
#
loop_
_entity.id
_entity.type
_entity.pdbx_description
1 polymer ?
#
loop_
_entity_poly.entity_id
_entity_poly.type
_entity_poly.pdbx_seq_one_letter_code
_entity_poly.pdbx_strand_id
1 'polypeptide(L)'
;MDYQQPTDIDEMGKPRHKMHGKRGTFMEHWNQAGVRSDYIWQLSGNAVIRGYQRRGIKASDFDFETVQTNDRTSPRIEIPRVVVETLKTDIKTLNAQDIAIFWRLFGQHRHHGIEDATATISMQALKDFLGVEHRSRIIKSLQKLTSLQMSIHVNQFGAHGRVSMPMLEMLEIDGEIVTFGMPKVLRDAVGHSRDYGWVDINAIAKFRSKYTTALYIKASFEAGKHWSKRQTIGGSRQQFASALGIPETAQTSVVEDAIARVRDDLLAISGPRRRFKLSFDLGFGPEDDILIEVGNAAKKLKEVKALNLTAEAREQVDAVNTGVNSIPTERYPNLLVLRKAATWLNSSVQFVADKWKLEVWAAMGGKAEFSVGLSDADFIGLIDQHGADDVLEFWLDKKDFAQFGSFNIAEDVGVAVERQPKKKVVTAVIETNVVEAEYVADDDISMGDDYAHLSYGDEPTPDFKTAAVDYSDDDIDF
;
A
#
# COMPACT_ATOMS: atom_id res chain seq x y z
N MET A 1 -67.18 23.56 -40.72
CA MET A 1 -65.77 23.88 -41.00
C MET A 1 -65.19 24.33 -39.68
N ASP A 2 -64.33 23.50 -39.10
CA ASP A 2 -63.10 23.90 -38.41
C ASP A 2 -62.52 22.64 -37.76
N TYR A 3 -61.29 22.35 -38.17
CA TYR A 3 -60.48 21.23 -37.72
C TYR A 3 -59.86 21.59 -36.36
N GLN A 4 -60.13 20.79 -35.33
CA GLN A 4 -59.25 20.66 -34.17
C GLN A 4 -58.89 19.19 -34.00
N GLN A 5 -57.62 18.87 -34.25
CA GLN A 5 -57.00 17.59 -33.90
C GLN A 5 -56.59 17.61 -32.41
N PRO A 6 -56.80 16.52 -31.67
CA PRO A 6 -56.09 16.26 -30.42
C PRO A 6 -54.73 15.61 -30.73
N THR A 7 -53.65 16.17 -30.19
CA THR A 7 -52.33 15.53 -30.18
C THR A 7 -52.08 14.92 -28.82
N ASP A 8 -52.11 13.58 -28.75
CA ASP A 8 -51.42 12.81 -27.72
C ASP A 8 -49.92 12.85 -27.98
N ILE A 9 -49.14 13.28 -26.98
CA ILE A 9 -47.78 12.76 -26.74
C ILE A 9 -47.68 12.48 -25.24
N ASP A 10 -47.54 11.20 -24.96
CA ASP A 10 -47.31 10.58 -23.67
C ASP A 10 -46.11 11.17 -22.90
N GLU A 11 -46.34 11.29 -21.59
CA GLU A 11 -45.43 10.96 -20.49
C GLU A 11 -43.92 10.82 -20.80
N MET A 12 -43.22 11.94 -21.00
CA MET A 12 -41.79 11.99 -20.68
C MET A 12 -41.60 12.36 -19.20
N GLY A 13 -41.39 11.32 -18.40
CA GLY A 13 -40.94 11.43 -17.02
C GLY A 13 -39.72 12.34 -16.89
N LYS A 14 -39.90 13.42 -16.13
CA LYS A 14 -38.83 14.35 -15.77
C LYS A 14 -37.63 13.58 -15.18
N PRO A 15 -36.39 13.79 -15.65
CA PRO A 15 -35.23 13.12 -15.10
C PRO A 15 -35.07 13.52 -13.63
N ARG A 16 -35.22 12.53 -12.75
CA ARG A 16 -35.05 12.68 -11.30
C ARG A 16 -33.62 13.10 -10.99
N HIS A 17 -33.54 14.09 -10.10
CA HIS A 17 -32.38 14.70 -9.47
C HIS A 17 -31.08 13.86 -9.43
N LYS A 18 -30.00 14.52 -9.87
CA LYS A 18 -28.59 14.14 -9.74
C LYS A 18 -28.27 13.70 -8.30
N MET A 19 -27.82 12.45 -8.15
CA MET A 19 -27.23 11.96 -6.91
C MET A 19 -25.92 12.71 -6.64
N HIS A 20 -25.84 13.36 -5.48
CA HIS A 20 -24.61 13.86 -4.89
C HIS A 20 -23.71 12.68 -4.45
N GLY A 21 -22.93 12.14 -5.37
CA GLY A 21 -21.67 11.45 -5.07
C GLY A 21 -20.53 12.45 -5.21
N LYS A 22 -19.65 12.54 -4.21
CA LYS A 22 -18.47 13.43 -4.24
C LYS A 22 -17.68 13.20 -5.54
N ARG A 23 -17.50 14.26 -6.32
CA ARG A 23 -16.74 14.27 -7.58
C ARG A 23 -15.29 13.89 -7.28
N GLY A 24 -14.77 12.86 -7.94
CA GLY A 24 -13.34 12.54 -7.94
C GLY A 24 -12.54 13.72 -8.51
N THR A 25 -11.31 13.89 -8.02
CA THR A 25 -10.42 14.98 -8.40
C THR A 25 -10.07 14.91 -9.90
N PHE A 26 -10.11 16.05 -10.58
CA PHE A 26 -9.85 16.22 -12.00
C PHE A 26 -8.36 16.52 -12.23
N MET A 27 -7.72 15.97 -13.28
CA MET A 27 -6.34 16.29 -13.63
C MET A 27 -6.15 16.48 -15.14
N GLU A 28 -5.20 17.34 -15.50
CA GLU A 28 -4.78 17.54 -16.89
C GLU A 28 -3.38 16.96 -17.08
N HIS A 29 -3.26 16.03 -18.02
CA HIS A 29 -2.02 15.39 -18.42
C HIS A 29 -1.50 15.99 -19.71
N TRP A 30 -0.21 16.33 -19.72
CA TRP A 30 0.47 16.82 -20.91
C TRP A 30 1.34 15.70 -21.47
N ASN A 31 1.07 15.30 -22.72
CA ASN A 31 1.95 14.41 -23.49
C ASN A 31 2.37 15.10 -24.80
N GLN A 32 3.20 14.45 -25.61
CA GLN A 32 3.66 15.00 -26.89
C GLN A 32 2.51 15.30 -27.89
N ALA A 33 1.30 14.77 -27.66
CA ALA A 33 0.11 14.99 -28.46
C ALA A 33 -0.84 16.07 -27.91
N GLY A 34 -0.51 16.71 -26.78
CA GLY A 34 -1.29 17.81 -26.20
C GLY A 34 -1.79 17.55 -24.77
N VAL A 35 -2.80 18.34 -24.37
CA VAL A 35 -3.43 18.28 -23.05
C VAL A 35 -4.59 17.28 -23.08
N ARG A 36 -4.51 16.24 -22.25
CA ARG A 36 -5.58 15.29 -22.01
C ARG A 36 -6.11 15.49 -20.59
N SER A 37 -7.35 15.93 -20.48
CA SER A 37 -8.03 16.08 -19.19
C SER A 37 -8.67 14.75 -18.81
N ASP A 38 -8.14 14.11 -17.77
CA ASP A 38 -8.55 12.79 -17.27
C ASP A 38 -8.80 12.89 -15.76
N TYR A 39 -9.77 12.16 -15.25
CA TYR A 39 -9.91 12.06 -13.79
C TYR A 39 -8.72 11.27 -13.19
N ILE A 40 -8.35 11.49 -11.91
CA ILE A 40 -7.22 10.77 -11.25
C ILE A 40 -7.33 9.24 -11.38
N TRP A 41 -8.55 8.71 -11.50
CA TRP A 41 -8.81 7.29 -11.69
C TRP A 41 -8.62 6.79 -13.14
N GLN A 42 -8.51 7.68 -14.13
CA GLN A 42 -8.25 7.39 -15.55
C GLN A 42 -6.76 7.45 -15.92
N LEU A 43 -5.87 7.73 -14.97
CA LEU A 43 -4.44 7.84 -15.24
C LEU A 43 -3.86 6.53 -15.77
N SER A 44 -3.60 6.53 -17.07
CA SER A 44 -2.93 5.49 -17.83
C SER A 44 -1.49 5.90 -18.15
N GLY A 45 -0.61 4.92 -18.34
CA GLY A 45 0.78 5.12 -18.75
C GLY A 45 1.84 4.73 -17.70
N ASN A 46 3.09 4.67 -18.17
CA ASN A 46 4.28 4.15 -17.47
C ASN A 46 4.74 4.98 -16.25
N ALA A 47 4.07 6.09 -15.92
CA ALA A 47 4.46 7.00 -14.85
C ALA A 47 3.87 6.65 -13.46
N VAL A 48 3.05 5.60 -13.35
CA VAL A 48 2.42 5.18 -12.09
C VAL A 48 2.71 3.72 -11.81
N ILE A 49 3.66 3.43 -10.90
CA ILE A 49 3.93 2.07 -10.44
C ILE A 49 2.72 1.52 -9.67
N ARG A 50 1.99 0.58 -10.28
CA ARG A 50 0.86 -0.17 -9.71
C ARG A 50 1.34 -1.50 -9.14
N GLY A 51 0.50 -2.17 -8.35
CA GLY A 51 0.85 -3.43 -7.69
C GLY A 51 1.25 -4.54 -8.67
N TYR A 52 0.67 -4.55 -9.87
CA TYR A 52 1.04 -5.50 -10.93
C TYR A 52 2.43 -5.25 -11.54
N GLN A 53 2.92 -4.00 -11.51
CA GLN A 53 4.26 -3.65 -12.01
C GLN A 53 5.37 -3.97 -11.00
N ARG A 54 5.01 -4.46 -9.81
CA ARG A 54 5.95 -4.85 -8.75
C ARG A 54 5.81 -6.33 -8.48
N ARG A 55 6.96 -7.01 -8.37
CA ARG A 55 7.03 -8.39 -7.85
C ARG A 55 6.37 -8.51 -6.46
N GLY A 56 6.42 -7.43 -5.66
CA GLY A 56 5.80 -7.40 -4.33
C GLY A 56 6.51 -8.29 -3.30
N ILE A 57 7.75 -8.71 -3.59
CA ILE A 57 8.59 -9.56 -2.75
C ILE A 57 9.95 -8.88 -2.55
N LYS A 58 10.43 -8.85 -1.30
CA LYS A 58 11.82 -8.54 -0.94
C LYS A 58 12.47 -9.79 -0.35
N ALA A 59 13.05 -10.61 -1.21
CA ALA A 59 13.85 -11.78 -0.91
C ALA A 59 14.69 -12.07 -2.16
N SER A 60 15.92 -12.55 -1.96
CA SER A 60 16.79 -13.03 -3.03
C SER A 60 16.23 -14.33 -3.59
N ASP A 61 15.96 -15.29 -2.69
CA ASP A 61 15.25 -16.53 -2.98
C ASP A 61 14.07 -16.65 -2.01
N PHE A 62 12.87 -16.48 -2.52
CA PHE A 62 11.68 -16.42 -1.68
C PHE A 62 11.40 -17.77 -1.00
N ASP A 63 11.54 -18.89 -1.68
CA ASP A 63 11.22 -20.20 -1.10
C ASP A 63 12.29 -20.63 -0.09
N PHE A 64 13.57 -20.39 -0.40
CA PHE A 64 14.67 -20.70 0.50
C PHE A 64 14.67 -19.82 1.75
N GLU A 65 14.34 -18.54 1.62
CA GLU A 65 14.33 -17.62 2.76
C GLU A 65 13.06 -17.75 3.60
N THR A 66 11.92 -18.16 3.02
CA THR A 66 10.65 -18.30 3.75
C THR A 66 10.51 -19.62 4.49
N VAL A 67 11.50 -19.94 5.32
CA VAL A 67 11.51 -21.12 6.18
C VAL A 67 11.47 -20.71 7.65
N GLN A 68 10.81 -21.50 8.51
CA GLN A 68 10.58 -21.15 9.92
C GLN A 68 11.89 -20.88 10.68
N THR A 69 12.92 -21.65 10.34
CA THR A 69 14.26 -21.66 10.95
C THR A 69 15.17 -20.52 10.47
N ASN A 70 14.76 -19.73 9.48
CA ASN A 70 15.60 -18.65 8.96
C ASN A 70 15.63 -17.45 9.91
N ASP A 71 16.62 -17.41 10.81
CA ASP A 71 16.84 -16.28 11.71
C ASP A 71 17.84 -15.24 11.17
N ARG A 72 18.31 -15.41 9.91
CA ARG A 72 19.34 -14.56 9.30
C ARG A 72 18.77 -13.45 8.43
N THR A 73 17.81 -13.77 7.56
CA THR A 73 17.21 -12.79 6.64
C THR A 73 15.76 -12.47 7.03
N SER A 74 15.20 -11.45 6.39
CA SER A 74 13.85 -10.93 6.63
C SER A 74 13.11 -10.88 5.30
N PRO A 75 12.65 -12.03 4.76
CA PRO A 75 11.89 -12.06 3.51
C PRO A 75 10.55 -11.34 3.72
N ARG A 76 10.20 -10.45 2.78
CA ARG A 76 9.02 -9.58 2.94
C ARG A 76 8.07 -9.66 1.78
N ILE A 77 6.80 -9.55 2.12
CA ILE A 77 5.71 -9.44 1.16
C ILE A 77 5.08 -8.06 1.22
N GLU A 78 4.67 -7.56 0.06
CA GLU A 78 3.94 -6.33 -0.11
C GLU A 78 2.44 -6.56 0.12
N ILE A 79 1.87 -5.90 1.14
CA ILE A 79 0.43 -5.96 1.43
C ILE A 79 -0.20 -4.59 1.19
N PRO A 80 -1.17 -4.47 0.26
CA PRO A 80 -1.88 -3.22 0.00
C PRO A 80 -2.60 -2.65 1.22
N ARG A 81 -2.60 -1.32 1.35
CA ARG A 81 -3.34 -0.60 2.41
C ARG A 81 -4.80 -1.06 2.53
N VAL A 82 -5.51 -1.22 1.41
CA VAL A 82 -6.90 -1.66 1.43
C VAL A 82 -7.08 -3.02 2.11
N VAL A 83 -6.14 -3.94 1.91
CA VAL A 83 -6.14 -5.25 2.56
C VAL A 83 -5.81 -5.09 4.03
N VAL A 84 -4.80 -4.29 4.37
CA VAL A 84 -4.41 -4.00 5.76
C VAL A 84 -5.57 -3.39 6.57
N GLU A 85 -6.28 -2.40 6.01
CA GLU A 85 -7.29 -1.63 6.74
C GLU A 85 -8.67 -2.28 6.74
N THR A 86 -9.00 -3.10 5.73
CA THR A 86 -10.39 -3.50 5.48
C THR A 86 -10.63 -5.00 5.47
N LEU A 87 -9.58 -5.84 5.39
CA LEU A 87 -9.73 -7.28 5.41
C LEU A 87 -10.34 -7.73 6.74
N LYS A 88 -11.45 -8.46 6.63
CA LYS A 88 -12.10 -9.17 7.74
C LYS A 88 -12.23 -10.63 7.39
N THR A 89 -11.81 -11.50 8.29
CA THR A 89 -11.92 -12.95 8.18
C THR A 89 -12.72 -13.49 9.36
N ASP A 90 -13.53 -14.53 9.13
CA ASP A 90 -14.11 -15.27 10.25
C ASP A 90 -13.04 -16.17 10.89
N ILE A 91 -12.32 -15.59 11.84
CA ILE A 91 -11.23 -16.27 12.53
C ILE A 91 -11.70 -17.26 13.59
N LYS A 92 -13.01 -17.41 13.88
CA LYS A 92 -13.48 -18.31 14.95
C LYS A 92 -12.94 -19.71 14.78
N THR A 93 -12.98 -20.22 13.55
CA THR A 93 -12.56 -21.59 13.22
C THR A 93 -11.07 -21.68 12.92
N LEU A 94 -10.41 -20.60 12.49
CA LEU A 94 -8.99 -20.59 12.13
C LEU A 94 -8.08 -20.73 13.36
N ASN A 95 -6.92 -21.35 13.16
CA ASN A 95 -5.77 -21.27 14.06
C ASN A 95 -4.67 -20.37 13.46
N ALA A 96 -3.58 -20.15 14.18
CA ALA A 96 -2.50 -19.27 13.72
C ALA A 96 -1.78 -19.81 12.48
N GLN A 97 -1.60 -21.13 12.37
CA GLN A 97 -0.98 -21.77 11.21
C GLN A 97 -1.86 -21.66 9.95
N ASP A 98 -3.18 -21.78 10.08
CA ASP A 98 -4.11 -21.60 8.97
C ASP A 98 -3.95 -20.18 8.35
N ILE A 99 -3.84 -19.16 9.22
CA ILE A 99 -3.61 -17.78 8.79
C ILE A 99 -2.23 -17.60 8.19
N ALA A 100 -1.20 -18.23 8.76
CA ALA A 100 0.15 -18.20 8.21
C ALA A 100 0.21 -18.82 6.80
N ILE A 101 -0.46 -19.95 6.59
CA ILE A 101 -0.59 -20.59 5.26
C ILE A 101 -1.23 -19.61 4.28
N PHE A 102 -2.35 -18.99 4.63
CA PHE A 102 -3.01 -18.02 3.76
C PHE A 102 -2.05 -16.92 3.29
N TRP A 103 -1.27 -16.33 4.22
CA TRP A 103 -0.31 -15.29 3.86
C TRP A 103 0.90 -15.82 3.08
N ARG A 104 1.31 -17.08 3.29
CA ARG A 104 2.34 -17.75 2.46
C ARG A 104 1.89 -17.97 1.03
N LEU A 105 0.64 -18.42 0.85
CA LEU A 105 0.01 -18.56 -0.46
C LEU A 105 -0.16 -17.20 -1.14
N PHE A 106 -0.57 -16.17 -0.40
CA PHE A 106 -0.66 -14.80 -0.91
C PHE A 106 0.70 -14.29 -1.40
N GLY A 107 1.75 -14.49 -0.60
CA GLY A 107 3.13 -14.18 -0.98
C GLY A 107 3.58 -14.94 -2.22
N GLN A 108 3.28 -16.23 -2.33
CA GLN A 108 3.63 -17.03 -3.50
C GLN A 108 2.90 -16.55 -4.76
N HIS A 109 1.62 -16.21 -4.65
CA HIS A 109 0.86 -15.68 -5.77
C HIS A 109 1.44 -14.33 -6.23
N ARG A 110 1.86 -13.46 -5.28
CA ARG A 110 2.59 -12.23 -5.63
C ARG A 110 3.91 -12.53 -6.33
N HIS A 111 4.65 -13.52 -5.86
CA HIS A 111 5.94 -13.92 -6.41
C HIS A 111 5.83 -14.40 -7.87
N HIS A 112 4.78 -15.16 -8.21
CA HIS A 112 4.54 -15.66 -9.57
C HIS A 112 3.90 -14.62 -10.50
N GLY A 113 3.07 -13.74 -9.95
CA GLY A 113 2.29 -12.78 -10.74
C GLY A 113 0.86 -12.77 -10.23
N ILE A 114 0.46 -11.71 -9.52
CA ILE A 114 -0.86 -11.65 -8.87
C ILE A 114 -2.02 -11.59 -9.87
N GLU A 115 -1.74 -11.29 -11.14
CA GLU A 115 -2.72 -11.25 -12.23
C GLU A 115 -3.11 -12.64 -12.72
N ASP A 116 -2.28 -13.65 -12.47
CA ASP A 116 -2.58 -15.03 -12.83
C ASP A 116 -3.77 -15.54 -12.03
N ALA A 117 -4.62 -16.35 -12.65
CA ALA A 117 -5.77 -16.94 -11.96
C ALA A 117 -5.32 -17.93 -10.86
N THR A 118 -4.20 -18.60 -11.09
CA THR A 118 -3.69 -19.68 -10.25
C THR A 118 -2.19 -19.55 -10.05
N ALA A 119 -1.71 -20.01 -8.91
CA ALA A 119 -0.30 -20.17 -8.60
C ALA A 119 -0.06 -21.58 -8.01
N THR A 120 1.18 -22.03 -8.08
CA THR A 120 1.61 -23.31 -7.51
C THR A 120 2.59 -23.10 -6.38
N ILE A 121 2.63 -24.04 -5.43
CA ILE A 121 3.63 -24.12 -4.38
C ILE A 121 3.89 -25.58 -4.03
N SER A 122 5.13 -25.92 -3.68
CA SER A 122 5.42 -27.26 -3.19
C SER A 122 4.89 -27.46 -1.77
N MET A 123 4.42 -28.66 -1.47
CA MET A 123 4.05 -29.07 -0.11
C MET A 123 5.25 -28.96 0.84
N GLN A 124 6.46 -29.20 0.33
CA GLN A 124 7.70 -29.05 1.09
C GLN A 124 7.94 -27.60 1.52
N ALA A 125 7.75 -26.62 0.64
CA ALA A 125 7.88 -25.20 1.00
C ALA A 125 6.89 -24.79 2.10
N LEU A 126 5.66 -25.33 2.09
CA LEU A 126 4.69 -25.09 3.16
C LEU A 126 5.11 -25.75 4.48
N LYS A 127 5.69 -26.97 4.45
CA LYS A 127 6.23 -27.65 5.63
C LYS A 127 7.37 -26.85 6.24
N ASP A 128 8.31 -26.39 5.42
CA ASP A 128 9.49 -25.66 5.86
C ASP A 128 9.12 -24.28 6.41
N PHE A 129 8.17 -23.58 5.77
CA PHE A 129 7.64 -22.31 6.25
C PHE A 129 6.99 -22.41 7.63
N LEU A 130 6.20 -23.46 7.87
CA LEU A 130 5.50 -23.66 9.15
C LEU A 130 6.33 -24.41 10.20
N GLY A 131 7.41 -25.07 9.79
CA GLY A 131 8.15 -26.07 10.56
C GLY A 131 7.26 -27.22 11.03
N VAL A 132 6.49 -27.79 10.11
CA VAL A 132 5.60 -28.93 10.37
C VAL A 132 5.99 -30.10 9.49
N GLU A 133 6.23 -31.26 10.08
CA GLU A 133 6.59 -32.48 9.33
C GLU A 133 5.38 -33.14 8.64
N HIS A 134 4.21 -33.08 9.30
CA HIS A 134 3.03 -33.83 8.87
C HIS A 134 2.24 -33.12 7.76
N ARG A 135 2.33 -33.65 6.54
CA ARG A 135 1.54 -33.24 5.36
C ARG A 135 0.03 -33.14 5.62
N SER A 136 -0.53 -34.07 6.39
CA SER A 136 -1.98 -34.12 6.67
C SER A 136 -2.50 -32.89 7.42
N ARG A 137 -1.66 -32.21 8.22
CA ARG A 137 -2.05 -30.97 8.91
C ARG A 137 -2.21 -29.82 7.91
N ILE A 138 -1.28 -29.69 6.98
CA ILE A 138 -1.31 -28.65 5.94
C ILE A 138 -2.52 -28.86 5.03
N ILE A 139 -2.79 -30.10 4.59
CA ILE A 139 -3.97 -30.41 3.76
C ILE A 139 -5.26 -29.99 4.47
N LYS A 140 -5.41 -30.32 5.77
CA LYS A 140 -6.59 -29.91 6.55
C LYS A 140 -6.74 -28.40 6.61
N SER A 141 -5.65 -27.66 6.81
CA SER A 141 -5.66 -26.19 6.80
C SER A 141 -6.04 -25.63 5.42
N LEU A 142 -5.48 -26.17 4.34
CA LEU A 142 -5.82 -25.76 2.96
C LEU A 142 -7.32 -25.99 2.65
N GLN A 143 -7.84 -27.18 2.99
CA GLN A 143 -9.27 -27.50 2.86
C GLN A 143 -10.16 -26.59 3.72
N LYS A 144 -9.65 -26.13 4.86
CA LYS A 144 -10.37 -25.18 5.69
C LYS A 144 -10.47 -23.81 5.01
N LEU A 145 -9.35 -23.33 4.45
CA LEU A 145 -9.28 -22.04 3.76
C LEU A 145 -10.22 -21.98 2.55
N THR A 146 -10.46 -23.08 1.83
CA THR A 146 -11.44 -23.09 0.71
C THR A 146 -12.89 -22.93 1.17
N SER A 147 -13.22 -23.39 2.38
CA SER A 147 -14.58 -23.30 2.92
C SER A 147 -14.89 -21.97 3.63
N LEU A 148 -13.86 -21.18 3.94
CA LEU A 148 -14.00 -19.96 4.73
C LEU A 148 -14.13 -18.72 3.87
N GLN A 149 -14.90 -17.76 4.38
CA GLN A 149 -15.14 -16.48 3.74
C GLN A 149 -14.29 -15.38 4.40
N MET A 150 -13.86 -14.45 3.58
CA MET A 150 -13.28 -13.17 3.97
C MET A 150 -14.01 -12.04 3.28
N SER A 151 -13.83 -10.83 3.77
CA SER A 151 -14.37 -9.65 3.12
C SER A 151 -13.39 -8.50 3.14
N ILE A 152 -13.38 -7.74 2.05
CA ILE A 152 -12.61 -6.50 1.92
C ILE A 152 -13.56 -5.39 1.49
N HIS A 153 -13.24 -4.15 1.87
CA HIS A 153 -13.95 -2.98 1.39
C HIS A 153 -13.19 -2.43 0.20
N VAL A 154 -13.75 -2.59 -0.99
CA VAL A 154 -13.15 -2.15 -2.25
C VAL A 154 -14.08 -1.18 -2.96
N ASN A 155 -13.51 -0.34 -3.80
CA ASN A 155 -14.26 0.49 -4.72
C ASN A 155 -13.58 0.38 -6.09
N GLN A 156 -13.77 -0.78 -6.71
CA GLN A 156 -13.12 -1.13 -7.97
C GLN A 156 -14.11 -1.57 -9.04
N PHE A 157 -13.73 -1.54 -10.32
CA PHE A 157 -14.59 -1.95 -11.41
C PHE A 157 -15.12 -3.38 -11.17
N GLY A 158 -16.46 -3.53 -11.19
CA GLY A 158 -17.15 -4.78 -10.88
C GLY A 158 -17.34 -5.10 -9.38
N ALA A 159 -16.80 -4.32 -8.45
CA ALA A 159 -16.91 -4.57 -7.01
C ALA A 159 -16.87 -3.27 -6.18
N HIS A 160 -18.00 -2.86 -5.59
CA HIS A 160 -18.09 -1.65 -4.78
C HIS A 160 -18.64 -1.97 -3.38
N GLY A 161 -18.06 -1.35 -2.36
CA GLY A 161 -18.45 -1.57 -0.96
C GLY A 161 -17.76 -2.78 -0.32
N ARG A 162 -18.39 -3.35 0.70
CA ARG A 162 -17.91 -4.57 1.36
C ARG A 162 -18.25 -5.77 0.50
N VAL A 163 -17.24 -6.47 0.00
CA VAL A 163 -17.41 -7.68 -0.81
C VAL A 163 -16.94 -8.90 -0.01
N SER A 164 -17.80 -9.92 0.11
CA SER A 164 -17.45 -11.22 0.68
C SER A 164 -16.96 -12.15 -0.43
N MET A 165 -15.94 -12.95 -0.14
CA MET A 165 -15.30 -13.89 -1.06
C MET A 165 -14.68 -15.06 -0.29
N PRO A 166 -14.49 -16.24 -0.90
CA PRO A 166 -13.76 -17.32 -0.24
C PRO A 166 -12.31 -16.89 0.02
N MET A 167 -11.62 -17.48 1.00
CA MET A 167 -10.19 -17.19 1.19
C MET A 167 -9.33 -17.76 0.06
N LEU A 168 -9.75 -18.90 -0.51
CA LEU A 168 -9.18 -19.50 -1.73
C LEU A 168 -10.30 -19.79 -2.73
N GLU A 169 -10.15 -19.31 -3.95
CA GLU A 169 -11.11 -19.52 -5.05
C GLU A 169 -10.94 -20.90 -5.68
N MET A 170 -9.71 -21.41 -5.72
CA MET A 170 -9.38 -22.74 -6.23
C MET A 170 -8.35 -23.41 -5.31
N LEU A 171 -8.44 -24.73 -5.17
CA LEU A 171 -7.42 -25.58 -4.57
C LEU A 171 -7.42 -26.95 -5.24
N GLU A 172 -6.25 -27.35 -5.72
CA GLU A 172 -5.95 -28.69 -6.23
C GLU A 172 -4.63 -29.16 -5.63
N ILE A 173 -4.58 -30.42 -5.19
CA ILE A 173 -3.40 -31.00 -4.57
C ILE A 173 -3.06 -32.27 -5.33
N ASP A 174 -2.00 -32.20 -6.14
CA ASP A 174 -1.45 -33.33 -6.90
C ASP A 174 -0.08 -33.70 -6.36
N GLY A 175 0.01 -34.86 -5.69
CA GLY A 175 1.25 -35.31 -5.06
C GLY A 175 1.82 -34.27 -4.09
N GLU A 176 2.98 -33.71 -4.42
CA GLU A 176 3.68 -32.69 -3.62
C GLU A 176 3.46 -31.26 -4.15
N ILE A 177 2.60 -31.07 -5.16
CA ILE A 177 2.29 -29.77 -5.74
C ILE A 177 0.90 -29.33 -5.28
N VAL A 178 0.80 -28.09 -4.80
CA VAL A 178 -0.46 -27.45 -4.45
C VAL A 178 -0.71 -26.33 -5.46
N THR A 179 -1.76 -26.47 -6.27
CA THR A 179 -2.25 -25.42 -7.16
C THR A 179 -3.40 -24.71 -6.47
N PHE A 180 -3.37 -23.39 -6.43
CA PHE A 180 -4.38 -22.60 -5.72
C PHE A 180 -4.68 -21.29 -6.46
N GLY A 181 -5.86 -20.72 -6.21
CA GLY A 181 -6.28 -19.44 -6.77
C GLY A 181 -6.72 -18.48 -5.68
N MET A 182 -6.22 -17.25 -5.71
CA MET A 182 -6.72 -16.14 -4.90
C MET A 182 -7.95 -15.51 -5.57
N PRO A 183 -8.96 -15.08 -4.79
CA PRO A 183 -10.15 -14.45 -5.37
C PRO A 183 -9.82 -13.29 -6.28
N LYS A 184 -10.44 -13.24 -7.46
CA LYS A 184 -10.26 -12.12 -8.41
C LYS A 184 -10.35 -10.74 -7.77
N VAL A 185 -11.31 -10.52 -6.87
CA VAL A 185 -11.50 -9.22 -6.20
C VAL A 185 -10.27 -8.83 -5.36
N LEU A 186 -9.64 -9.79 -4.67
CA LEU A 186 -8.40 -9.56 -3.93
C LEU A 186 -7.23 -9.31 -4.89
N ARG A 187 -7.12 -10.11 -5.97
CA ARG A 187 -6.07 -9.93 -6.99
C ARG A 187 -6.13 -8.56 -7.63
N ASP A 188 -7.32 -8.12 -8.03
CA ASP A 188 -7.58 -6.78 -8.57
C ASP A 188 -7.22 -5.68 -7.55
N ALA A 189 -7.64 -5.83 -6.29
CA ALA A 189 -7.35 -4.86 -5.24
C ALA A 189 -5.83 -4.71 -5.02
N VAL A 190 -5.08 -5.80 -5.15
CA VAL A 190 -3.63 -5.78 -5.07
C VAL A 190 -3.00 -5.17 -6.32
N GLY A 191 -3.40 -5.62 -7.50
CA GLY A 191 -2.88 -5.15 -8.78
C GLY A 191 -3.05 -3.64 -8.95
N HIS A 192 -4.19 -3.10 -8.53
CA HIS A 192 -4.50 -1.67 -8.65
C HIS A 192 -3.97 -0.82 -7.50
N SER A 193 -3.55 -1.41 -6.38
CA SER A 193 -3.12 -0.64 -5.22
C SER A 193 -1.80 0.10 -5.44
N ARG A 194 -1.77 1.31 -4.90
CA ARG A 194 -0.63 2.23 -4.96
C ARG A 194 0.08 2.37 -3.61
N ASP A 195 -0.58 1.98 -2.53
CA ASP A 195 -0.12 2.12 -1.15
C ASP A 195 -0.04 0.75 -0.48
N TYR A 196 1.05 0.50 0.24
CA TYR A 196 1.40 -0.82 0.73
C TYR A 196 2.33 -0.78 1.94
N GLY A 197 2.27 -1.85 2.74
CA GLY A 197 3.21 -2.15 3.81
C GLY A 197 4.08 -3.35 3.45
N TRP A 198 5.35 -3.29 3.83
CA TRP A 198 6.24 -4.46 3.79
C TRP A 198 6.08 -5.25 5.08
N VAL A 199 5.71 -6.52 4.98
CA VAL A 199 5.52 -7.41 6.13
C VAL A 199 6.51 -8.55 6.06
N ASP A 200 7.22 -8.79 7.17
CA ASP A 200 8.08 -9.96 7.31
C ASP A 200 7.21 -11.22 7.44
N ILE A 201 7.31 -12.10 6.46
CA ILE A 201 6.42 -13.27 6.39
C ILE A 201 6.85 -14.36 7.38
N ASN A 202 8.14 -14.43 7.75
CA ASN A 202 8.65 -15.42 8.69
C ASN A 202 8.26 -15.09 10.14
N ALA A 203 7.97 -13.83 10.45
CA ALA A 203 7.36 -13.47 11.72
C ALA A 203 5.97 -14.11 11.87
N ILE A 204 5.16 -14.12 10.79
CA ILE A 204 3.80 -14.65 10.80
C ILE A 204 3.77 -16.15 11.13
N ALA A 205 4.70 -16.93 10.59
CA ALA A 205 4.79 -18.38 10.85
C ALA A 205 5.07 -18.75 12.32
N LYS A 206 5.59 -17.82 13.12
CA LYS A 206 5.95 -18.05 14.53
C LYS A 206 4.85 -17.64 15.52
N PHE A 207 3.81 -16.95 15.08
CA PHE A 207 2.73 -16.51 15.96
C PHE A 207 1.92 -17.69 16.49
N ARG A 208 1.64 -17.69 17.80
CA ARG A 208 0.83 -18.71 18.47
C ARG A 208 -0.64 -18.32 18.47
N SER A 209 -0.93 -17.02 18.50
CA SER A 209 -2.27 -16.47 18.44
C SER A 209 -2.65 -16.11 17.01
N LYS A 210 -3.85 -16.57 16.62
CA LYS A 210 -4.47 -16.23 15.33
C LYS A 210 -4.78 -14.73 15.17
N TYR A 211 -4.87 -14.02 16.29
CA TYR A 211 -5.17 -12.58 16.30
C TYR A 211 -3.92 -11.73 16.01
N THR A 212 -2.73 -12.28 16.23
CA THR A 212 -1.46 -11.53 16.12
C THR A 212 -1.18 -11.07 14.70
N THR A 213 -1.45 -11.91 13.70
CA THR A 213 -1.11 -11.62 12.30
C THR A 213 -1.74 -10.33 11.79
N ALA A 214 -3.03 -10.12 12.03
CA ALA A 214 -3.73 -8.91 11.57
C ALA A 214 -3.11 -7.64 12.20
N LEU A 215 -2.82 -7.70 13.49
CA LEU A 215 -2.20 -6.59 14.21
C LEU A 215 -0.76 -6.36 13.75
N TYR A 216 0.02 -7.41 13.53
CA TYR A 216 1.39 -7.31 13.02
C TYR A 216 1.46 -6.69 11.63
N ILE A 217 0.53 -7.05 10.74
CA ILE A 217 0.41 -6.46 9.41
C ILE A 217 0.08 -4.96 9.52
N LYS A 218 -0.88 -4.60 10.37
CA LYS A 218 -1.23 -3.20 10.63
C LYS A 218 -0.05 -2.41 11.23
N ALA A 219 0.63 -2.97 12.21
CA ALA A 219 1.82 -2.36 12.80
C ALA A 219 2.95 -2.20 11.78
N SER A 220 3.17 -3.19 10.92
CA SER A 220 4.16 -3.10 9.84
C SER A 220 3.83 -2.01 8.81
N PHE A 221 2.55 -1.80 8.54
CA PHE A 221 2.08 -0.69 7.70
C PHE A 221 2.31 0.67 8.37
N GLU A 222 1.90 0.84 9.64
CA GLU A 222 2.14 2.08 10.41
C GLU A 222 3.63 2.39 10.59
N ALA A 223 4.46 1.36 10.84
CA ALA A 223 5.91 1.51 10.98
C ALA A 223 6.55 2.08 9.70
N GLY A 224 5.94 1.79 8.53
CA GLY A 224 6.35 2.32 7.24
C GLY A 224 5.94 3.77 6.97
N LYS A 225 5.18 4.42 7.86
CA LYS A 225 4.83 5.84 7.81
C LYS A 225 5.80 6.69 8.62
N HIS A 226 5.80 7.99 8.37
CA HIS A 226 6.54 8.95 9.19
C HIS A 226 5.98 8.98 10.62
N TRP A 227 6.85 9.08 11.63
CA TRP A 227 6.46 8.98 13.04
C TRP A 227 5.36 9.99 13.42
N SER A 228 5.43 11.23 12.90
CA SER A 228 4.42 12.28 13.17
C SER A 228 3.05 12.05 12.52
N LYS A 229 2.93 11.06 11.62
CA LYS A 229 1.68 10.68 10.94
C LYS A 229 1.21 9.28 11.29
N ARG A 230 1.94 8.55 12.14
CA ARG A 230 1.51 7.25 12.63
C ARG A 230 0.28 7.40 13.47
N GLN A 231 -0.63 6.45 13.31
CA GLN A 231 -1.75 6.32 14.22
C GLN A 231 -1.35 5.32 15.29
N THR A 232 -1.53 5.69 16.55
CA THR A 232 -1.49 4.73 17.65
C THR A 232 -2.54 3.67 17.37
N ILE A 233 -2.14 2.40 17.42
CA ILE A 233 -3.07 1.31 17.18
C ILE A 233 -3.72 0.99 18.52
N GLY A 234 -5.01 1.27 18.65
CA GLY A 234 -5.64 1.15 19.95
C GLY A 234 -7.08 1.62 19.99
N GLY A 235 -7.58 1.70 21.20
CA GLY A 235 -8.94 2.10 21.56
C GLY A 235 -9.39 1.31 22.78
N SER A 236 -10.69 1.36 23.07
CA SER A 236 -11.23 0.62 24.21
C SER A 236 -11.00 -0.89 24.02
N ARG A 237 -10.96 -1.66 25.12
CA ARG A 237 -10.76 -3.12 25.07
C ARG A 237 -11.73 -3.81 24.10
N GLN A 238 -12.98 -3.35 24.06
CA GLN A 238 -13.99 -3.89 23.15
C GLN A 238 -13.75 -3.50 21.69
N GLN A 239 -13.29 -2.28 21.42
CA GLN A 239 -12.88 -1.86 20.07
C GLN A 239 -11.67 -2.66 19.59
N PHE A 240 -10.69 -2.87 20.47
CA PHE A 240 -9.51 -3.66 20.18
C PHE A 240 -9.87 -5.13 19.91
N ALA A 241 -10.72 -5.73 20.74
CA ALA A 241 -11.24 -7.07 20.56
C ALA A 241 -11.99 -7.22 19.22
N SER A 242 -12.87 -6.27 18.89
CA SER A 242 -13.59 -6.24 17.62
C SER A 242 -12.65 -6.09 16.42
N ALA A 243 -11.61 -5.25 16.52
CA ALA A 243 -10.59 -5.08 15.50
C ALA A 243 -9.76 -6.36 15.28
N LEU A 244 -9.51 -7.12 16.34
CA LEU A 244 -8.88 -8.44 16.27
C LEU A 244 -9.82 -9.52 15.73
N GLY A 245 -11.12 -9.27 15.59
CA GLY A 245 -12.12 -10.26 15.17
C GLY A 245 -12.58 -11.19 16.29
N ILE A 246 -12.37 -10.81 17.55
CA ILE A 246 -12.90 -11.53 18.71
C ILE A 246 -14.42 -11.31 18.76
N PRO A 247 -15.24 -12.36 18.98
CA PRO A 247 -16.69 -12.20 19.06
C PRO A 247 -17.09 -11.25 20.19
N GLU A 248 -18.08 -10.38 19.95
CA GLU A 248 -18.58 -9.44 20.97
C GLU A 248 -19.17 -10.14 22.20
N THR A 249 -19.60 -11.40 22.03
CA THR A 249 -20.12 -12.24 23.10
C THR A 249 -19.03 -12.97 23.90
N ALA A 250 -17.75 -12.75 23.59
CA ALA A 250 -16.65 -13.38 24.31
C ALA A 250 -16.60 -12.88 25.76
N GLN A 251 -16.29 -13.78 26.69
CA GLN A 251 -16.06 -13.41 28.09
C GLN A 251 -14.84 -12.50 28.20
N THR A 252 -14.84 -11.57 29.17
CA THR A 252 -13.73 -10.64 29.39
C THR A 252 -12.39 -11.37 29.59
N SER A 253 -12.38 -12.48 30.33
CA SER A 253 -11.18 -13.31 30.51
C SER A 253 -10.59 -13.82 29.19
N VAL A 254 -11.43 -14.19 28.23
CA VAL A 254 -10.99 -14.65 26.90
C VAL A 254 -10.39 -13.50 26.10
N VAL A 255 -10.93 -12.29 26.24
CA VAL A 255 -10.40 -11.08 25.62
C VAL A 255 -9.03 -10.75 26.19
N GLU A 256 -8.87 -10.74 27.53
CA GLU A 256 -7.60 -10.50 28.21
C GLU A 256 -6.53 -11.53 27.82
N ASP A 257 -6.88 -12.82 27.83
CA ASP A 257 -5.99 -13.89 27.41
C ASP A 257 -5.54 -13.73 25.95
N ALA A 258 -6.46 -13.33 25.06
CA ALA A 258 -6.12 -13.08 23.67
C ALA A 258 -5.16 -11.90 23.51
N ILE A 259 -5.40 -10.80 24.23
CA ILE A 259 -4.55 -9.60 24.23
C ILE A 259 -3.16 -9.93 24.78
N ALA A 260 -3.08 -10.67 25.88
CA ALA A 260 -1.81 -11.11 26.47
C ALA A 260 -1.00 -11.96 25.47
N ARG A 261 -1.63 -12.95 24.82
CA ARG A 261 -0.96 -13.77 23.81
C ARG A 261 -0.48 -12.96 22.60
N VAL A 262 -1.28 -11.99 22.15
CA VAL A 262 -0.91 -11.10 21.04
C VAL A 262 0.31 -10.27 21.41
N ARG A 263 0.33 -9.70 22.62
CA ARG A 263 1.48 -8.96 23.14
C ARG A 263 2.72 -9.86 23.21
N ASP A 264 2.59 -11.05 23.79
CA ASP A 264 3.70 -11.99 23.94
C ASP A 264 4.27 -12.42 22.58
N ASP A 265 3.41 -12.74 21.61
CA ASP A 265 3.84 -13.09 20.25
C ASP A 265 4.60 -11.92 19.59
N LEU A 266 4.10 -10.69 19.71
CA LEU A 266 4.73 -9.50 19.11
C LEU A 266 6.06 -9.14 19.78
N LEU A 267 6.15 -9.29 21.10
CA LEU A 267 7.39 -9.05 21.86
C LEU A 267 8.43 -10.17 21.65
N ALA A 268 7.99 -11.38 21.33
CA ALA A 268 8.86 -12.50 20.99
C ALA A 268 9.55 -12.33 19.63
N ILE A 269 9.09 -11.42 18.76
CA ILE A 269 9.78 -11.10 17.51
C ILE A 269 11.14 -10.47 17.84
N SER A 270 12.21 -11.12 17.38
CA SER A 270 13.59 -10.74 17.67
C SER A 270 14.48 -10.78 16.44
N GLY A 271 15.71 -10.28 16.58
CA GLY A 271 16.72 -10.31 15.52
C GLY A 271 16.32 -9.50 14.28
N PRO A 272 16.74 -9.94 13.08
CA PRO A 272 16.43 -9.27 11.80
C PRO A 272 14.93 -9.08 11.51
N ARG A 273 14.07 -9.85 12.18
CA ARG A 273 12.61 -9.82 12.05
C ARG A 273 11.98 -8.69 12.87
N ARG A 274 12.66 -8.20 13.92
CA ARG A 274 12.20 -7.09 14.76
C ARG A 274 12.52 -5.77 14.07
N ARG A 275 11.68 -5.43 13.08
CA ARG A 275 11.88 -4.27 12.20
C ARG A 275 11.60 -2.92 12.85
N PHE A 276 10.75 -2.91 13.87
CA PHE A 276 10.34 -1.71 14.58
C PHE A 276 10.12 -2.07 16.05
N LYS A 277 10.27 -1.07 16.91
CA LYS A 277 9.92 -1.21 18.32
C LYS A 277 8.40 -1.12 18.48
N LEU A 278 7.85 -1.92 19.37
CA LEU A 278 6.47 -1.83 19.81
C LEU A 278 6.48 -1.48 21.29
N SER A 279 5.71 -0.46 21.66
CA SER A 279 5.37 -0.17 23.04
C SER A 279 3.90 -0.51 23.26
N PHE A 280 3.60 -1.09 24.42
CA PHE A 280 2.24 -1.44 24.80
C PHE A 280 1.91 -0.70 26.08
N ASP A 281 0.87 0.12 26.02
CA ASP A 281 0.14 0.57 27.18
C ASP A 281 -1.19 -0.18 27.20
N LEU A 282 -1.37 -1.07 28.16
CA LEU A 282 -2.55 -1.93 28.25
C LEU A 282 -3.62 -1.34 29.17
N GLY A 283 -3.36 -0.20 29.81
CA GLY A 283 -4.19 0.31 30.90
C GLY A 283 -4.22 -0.63 32.12
N PHE A 284 -4.73 -0.13 33.24
CA PHE A 284 -4.91 -0.90 34.47
C PHE A 284 -6.37 -1.31 34.70
N GLY A 285 -7.32 -0.62 34.07
CA GLY A 285 -8.75 -0.82 34.20
C GLY A 285 -9.43 -1.39 32.94
N PRO A 286 -10.69 -1.85 33.08
CA PRO A 286 -11.53 -2.27 31.96
C PRO A 286 -11.96 -1.11 31.06
N GLU A 287 -12.00 0.10 31.60
CA GLU A 287 -12.32 1.35 30.89
C GLU A 287 -11.09 2.02 30.25
N ASP A 288 -9.89 1.53 30.56
CA ASP A 288 -8.68 2.11 30.00
C ASP A 288 -8.49 1.64 28.55
N ASP A 289 -8.04 2.58 27.72
CA ASP A 289 -7.69 2.28 26.34
C ASP A 289 -6.42 1.44 26.26
N ILE A 290 -6.42 0.50 25.33
CA ILE A 290 -5.20 -0.22 24.93
C ILE A 290 -4.55 0.60 23.82
N LEU A 291 -3.30 0.97 24.02
CA LEU A 291 -2.52 1.75 23.07
C LEU A 291 -1.24 0.99 22.69
N ILE A 292 -1.05 0.82 21.38
CA ILE A 292 0.14 0.22 20.81
C ILE A 292 0.85 1.28 19.98
N GLU A 293 2.00 1.71 20.47
CA GLU A 293 2.85 2.66 19.78
C GLU A 293 3.85 1.92 18.90
N VAL A 294 3.94 2.38 17.65
CA VAL A 294 4.80 1.77 16.64
C VAL A 294 5.99 2.67 16.38
N GLY A 295 7.17 2.17 16.73
CA GLY A 295 8.45 2.82 16.47
C GLY A 295 8.82 2.83 15.00
N ASN A 296 9.96 3.47 14.68
CA ASN A 296 10.44 3.59 13.31
C ASN A 296 10.77 2.21 12.74
N ALA A 297 10.18 1.87 11.58
CA ALA A 297 10.85 0.94 10.69
C ALA A 297 12.01 1.69 10.04
N ALA A 298 13.14 1.01 9.84
CA ALA A 298 14.24 1.50 9.01
C ALA A 298 13.80 1.56 7.54
N LYS A 299 12.92 2.51 7.20
CA LYS A 299 12.47 2.78 5.85
C LYS A 299 13.22 4.00 5.38
N LYS A 300 14.09 3.80 4.39
CA LYS A 300 14.83 4.91 3.78
C LYS A 300 13.90 5.74 2.89
N LEU A 301 14.17 7.03 2.76
CA LEU A 301 13.38 7.93 1.89
C LEU A 301 13.36 7.41 0.44
N LYS A 302 14.47 6.79 -0.01
CA LYS A 302 14.55 6.16 -1.33
C LYS A 302 13.48 5.10 -1.59
N GLU A 303 12.99 4.43 -0.54
CA GLU A 303 11.93 3.42 -0.60
C GLU A 303 10.51 4.03 -0.56
N VAL A 304 10.39 5.33 -0.34
CA VAL A 304 9.12 6.06 -0.36
C VAL A 304 8.79 6.42 -1.81
N LYS A 305 7.52 6.26 -2.16
CA LYS A 305 7.01 6.65 -3.47
C LYS A 305 7.02 8.18 -3.60
N ALA A 306 7.36 8.70 -4.77
CA ALA A 306 7.24 10.13 -5.06
C ALA A 306 5.77 10.55 -5.24
N LEU A 307 5.36 11.65 -4.61
CA LEU A 307 4.03 12.24 -4.79
C LEU A 307 3.88 12.69 -6.25
N ASN A 308 2.74 12.49 -6.91
CA ASN A 308 2.54 13.04 -8.24
C ASN A 308 2.27 14.55 -8.15
N LEU A 309 2.83 15.33 -9.07
CA LEU A 309 2.66 16.78 -9.12
C LEU A 309 1.87 17.16 -10.37
N THR A 310 0.94 18.10 -10.22
CA THR A 310 0.34 18.84 -11.33
C THR A 310 1.36 19.84 -11.88
N ALA A 311 1.14 20.35 -13.09
CA ALA A 311 1.98 21.40 -13.66
C ALA A 311 2.01 22.65 -12.76
N GLU A 312 0.84 23.07 -12.28
CA GLU A 312 0.71 24.18 -11.32
C GLU A 312 1.48 23.90 -10.02
N ALA A 313 1.33 22.71 -9.42
CA ALA A 313 2.04 22.39 -8.19
C ALA A 313 3.56 22.29 -8.41
N ARG A 314 4.00 21.92 -9.62
CA ARG A 314 5.42 21.96 -9.98
C ARG A 314 5.92 23.40 -10.08
N GLU A 315 5.19 24.27 -10.78
CA GLU A 315 5.52 25.70 -10.87
C GLU A 315 5.58 26.35 -9.49
N GLN A 316 4.62 26.03 -8.62
CA GLN A 316 4.62 26.48 -7.22
C GLN A 316 5.87 26.02 -6.47
N VAL A 317 6.32 24.77 -6.66
CA VAL A 317 7.56 24.25 -6.05
C VAL A 317 8.79 24.93 -6.63
N ASP A 318 8.86 25.08 -7.95
CA ASP A 318 9.99 25.74 -8.63
C ASP A 318 10.10 27.21 -8.18
N ALA A 319 8.96 27.87 -7.92
CA ALA A 319 8.90 29.21 -7.36
C ALA A 319 9.34 29.28 -5.88
N VAL A 320 9.28 28.20 -5.11
CA VAL A 320 9.65 28.21 -3.69
C VAL A 320 11.08 28.71 -3.51
N ASN A 321 12.05 28.26 -4.32
CA ASN A 321 13.45 28.70 -4.17
C ASN A 321 13.79 29.97 -4.96
N THR A 322 12.83 30.87 -5.16
CA THR A 322 13.07 32.16 -5.81
C THR A 322 13.02 33.31 -4.80
N GLY A 323 13.54 34.48 -5.21
CA GLY A 323 13.45 35.73 -4.46
C GLY A 323 14.55 35.96 -3.41
N VAL A 324 14.31 36.90 -2.50
CA VAL A 324 15.30 37.45 -1.54
C VAL A 324 15.86 36.41 -0.57
N ASN A 325 15.15 35.30 -0.37
CA ASN A 325 15.57 34.21 0.52
C ASN A 325 15.97 32.93 -0.24
N SER A 326 16.29 33.02 -1.54
CA SER A 326 16.76 31.85 -2.29
C SER A 326 18.02 31.27 -1.66
N ILE A 327 18.09 29.94 -1.54
CA ILE A 327 19.30 29.22 -1.13
C ILE A 327 20.04 28.69 -2.36
N PRO A 328 21.36 28.45 -2.28
CA PRO A 328 22.13 27.88 -3.39
C PRO A 328 21.54 26.55 -3.87
N THR A 329 21.61 26.30 -5.18
CA THR A 329 20.97 25.13 -5.81
C THR A 329 21.54 23.82 -5.27
N GLU A 330 22.83 23.77 -4.97
CA GLU A 330 23.53 22.62 -4.36
C GLU A 330 23.02 22.27 -2.96
N ARG A 331 22.40 23.22 -2.25
CA ARG A 331 21.76 23.03 -0.94
C ARG A 331 20.24 22.84 -1.05
N TYR A 332 19.70 22.79 -2.27
CA TYR A 332 18.29 22.55 -2.53
C TYR A 332 18.06 21.12 -3.03
N PRO A 333 17.21 20.31 -2.36
CA PRO A 333 17.00 18.93 -2.73
C PRO A 333 16.34 18.79 -4.10
N ASN A 334 16.63 17.68 -4.77
CA ASN A 334 16.01 17.32 -6.03
C ASN A 334 14.49 17.17 -5.86
N LEU A 335 13.73 17.62 -6.86
CA LEU A 335 12.27 17.52 -6.89
C LEU A 335 11.76 16.10 -6.61
N LEU A 336 12.45 15.07 -7.10
CA LEU A 336 12.09 13.68 -6.83
C LEU A 336 12.15 13.35 -5.33
N VAL A 337 13.19 13.83 -4.63
CA VAL A 337 13.39 13.59 -3.20
C VAL A 337 12.36 14.38 -2.38
N LEU A 338 12.08 15.64 -2.75
CA LEU A 338 11.00 16.43 -2.16
C LEU A 338 9.62 15.77 -2.33
N ARG A 339 9.34 15.19 -3.51
CA ARG A 339 8.10 14.44 -3.77
C ARG A 339 7.98 13.20 -2.90
N LYS A 340 9.09 12.48 -2.68
CA LYS A 340 9.13 11.32 -1.77
C LYS A 340 8.90 11.76 -0.32
N ALA A 341 9.54 12.85 0.09
CA ALA A 341 9.40 13.42 1.43
C ALA A 341 7.96 13.87 1.70
N ALA A 342 7.33 14.52 0.72
CA ALA A 342 5.93 14.91 0.77
C ALA A 342 4.98 13.71 0.94
N THR A 343 5.25 12.60 0.24
CA THR A 343 4.50 11.35 0.44
C THR A 343 4.74 10.78 1.83
N TRP A 344 5.98 10.80 2.32
CA TRP A 344 6.32 10.29 3.65
C TRP A 344 5.58 11.05 4.75
N LEU A 345 5.56 12.37 4.64
CA LEU A 345 4.87 13.29 5.56
C LEU A 345 3.38 13.41 5.31
N ASN A 346 2.84 12.80 4.23
CA ASN A 346 1.48 13.01 3.76
C ASN A 346 1.11 14.51 3.67
N SER A 347 1.94 15.28 2.96
CA SER A 347 1.83 16.74 2.77
C SER A 347 2.06 17.14 1.30
N SER A 348 1.98 18.44 0.97
CA SER A 348 2.33 18.95 -0.36
C SER A 348 3.85 19.03 -0.54
N VAL A 349 4.32 18.93 -1.79
CA VAL A 349 5.75 19.10 -2.10
C VAL A 349 6.21 20.51 -1.78
N GLN A 350 5.38 21.50 -2.09
CA GLN A 350 5.64 22.91 -1.77
C GLN A 350 5.88 23.12 -0.28
N PHE A 351 5.07 22.49 0.58
CA PHE A 351 5.24 22.60 2.03
C PHE A 351 6.61 22.08 2.48
N VAL A 352 7.02 20.89 2.01
CA VAL A 352 8.33 20.32 2.36
C VAL A 352 9.45 21.22 1.85
N ALA A 353 9.33 21.67 0.61
CA ALA A 353 10.32 22.49 -0.07
C ALA A 353 10.49 23.86 0.63
N ASP A 354 9.40 24.49 1.06
CA ASP A 354 9.41 25.75 1.80
C ASP A 354 10.03 25.59 3.18
N LYS A 355 9.65 24.53 3.92
CA LYS A 355 10.25 24.27 5.24
C LYS A 355 11.73 23.98 5.18
N TRP A 356 12.17 23.21 4.18
CA TRP A 356 13.59 22.99 3.94
C TRP A 356 14.30 24.31 3.64
N LYS A 357 13.78 25.11 2.70
CA LYS A 357 14.35 26.42 2.33
C LYS A 357 14.51 27.32 3.54
N LEU A 358 13.46 27.46 4.35
CA LEU A 358 13.47 28.34 5.52
C LEU A 358 14.51 27.90 6.55
N GLU A 359 14.65 26.60 6.79
CA GLU A 359 15.64 26.08 7.74
C GLU A 359 17.07 26.34 7.24
N VAL A 360 17.38 26.01 5.99
CA VAL A 360 18.71 26.24 5.41
C VAL A 360 19.04 27.73 5.34
N TRP A 361 18.09 28.58 4.95
CA TRP A 361 18.28 30.03 4.93
C TRP A 361 18.55 30.58 6.34
N ALA A 362 17.82 30.12 7.35
CA ALA A 362 18.02 30.54 8.73
C ALA A 362 19.39 30.09 9.26
N ALA A 363 19.81 28.85 8.98
CA ALA A 363 21.12 28.34 9.36
C ALA A 363 22.28 29.08 8.66
N MET A 364 22.14 29.39 7.36
CA MET A 364 23.13 30.22 6.65
C MET A 364 23.26 31.63 7.24
N GLY A 365 22.16 32.18 7.77
CA GLY A 365 22.15 33.48 8.43
C GLY A 365 22.63 33.47 9.88
N GLY A 366 22.92 32.29 10.46
CA GLY A 366 23.21 32.14 11.90
C GLY A 366 22.03 32.49 12.80
N LYS A 367 20.80 32.29 12.30
CA LYS A 367 19.55 32.76 12.93
C LYS A 367 18.70 31.63 13.53
N ALA A 368 19.03 30.36 13.27
CA ALA A 368 18.24 29.24 13.76
C ALA A 368 18.67 28.79 15.16
N GLU A 369 19.87 29.16 15.62
CA GLU A 369 20.56 28.71 16.85
C GLU A 369 20.85 27.19 16.85
N PHE A 370 19.86 26.36 16.52
CA PHE A 370 20.00 24.93 16.24
C PHE A 370 19.02 24.47 15.15
N SER A 371 19.50 23.70 14.18
CA SER A 371 18.69 23.02 13.16
C SER A 371 18.75 21.52 13.41
N VAL A 372 17.60 20.89 13.70
CA VAL A 372 17.49 19.45 14.03
C VAL A 372 18.49 18.94 15.08
N GLY A 373 18.83 19.80 16.06
CA GLY A 373 19.77 19.49 17.14
C GLY A 373 21.25 19.68 16.81
N LEU A 374 21.58 20.19 15.62
CA LEU A 374 22.92 20.58 15.21
C LEU A 374 23.08 22.10 15.26
N SER A 375 24.31 22.58 15.46
CA SER A 375 24.60 24.01 15.27
C SER A 375 24.40 24.39 13.81
N ASP A 376 24.16 25.68 13.54
CA ASP A 376 23.96 26.17 12.18
C ASP A 376 25.15 25.85 11.25
N ALA A 377 26.38 25.96 11.77
CA ALA A 377 27.59 25.63 11.02
C ALA A 377 27.69 24.12 10.72
N ASP A 378 27.36 23.27 11.68
CA ASP A 378 27.42 21.81 11.50
C ASP A 378 26.33 21.33 10.53
N PHE A 379 25.12 21.90 10.59
CA PHE A 379 24.03 21.54 9.69
C PHE A 379 24.37 21.92 8.24
N ILE A 380 24.91 23.11 8.01
CA ILE A 380 25.35 23.54 6.68
C ILE A 380 26.55 22.71 6.20
N GLY A 381 27.54 22.45 7.06
CA GLY A 381 28.67 21.60 6.74
C GLY A 381 28.26 20.18 6.34
N LEU A 382 27.24 19.62 6.99
CA LEU A 382 26.68 18.32 6.65
C LEU A 382 26.07 18.32 5.24
N ILE A 383 25.35 19.38 4.85
CA ILE A 383 24.79 19.54 3.49
C ILE A 383 25.92 19.66 2.47
N ASP A 384 26.95 20.45 2.76
CA ASP A 384 28.08 20.64 1.84
C ASP A 384 28.89 19.34 1.65
N GLN A 385 28.97 18.50 2.68
CA GLN A 385 29.72 17.24 2.63
C GLN A 385 28.95 16.09 1.96
N HIS A 386 27.65 15.95 2.24
CA HIS A 386 26.84 14.80 1.80
C HIS A 386 25.78 15.13 0.75
N GLY A 387 25.53 16.42 0.50
CA GLY A 387 24.49 16.88 -0.42
C GLY A 387 23.12 17.03 0.23
N ALA A 388 22.29 17.89 -0.36
CA ALA A 388 20.97 18.23 0.17
C ALA A 388 19.98 17.06 0.20
N ASP A 389 20.08 16.12 -0.74
CA ASP A 389 19.17 14.98 -0.84
C ASP A 389 19.33 14.01 0.35
N ASP A 390 20.57 13.70 0.73
CA ASP A 390 20.89 12.80 1.83
C ASP A 390 20.62 13.45 3.18
N VAL A 391 20.95 14.74 3.32
CA VAL A 391 20.67 15.48 4.56
C VAL A 391 19.18 15.75 4.74
N LEU A 392 18.39 15.86 3.65
CA LEU A 392 16.94 15.96 3.74
C LEU A 392 16.34 14.74 4.43
N GLU A 393 16.83 13.52 4.17
CA GLU A 393 16.36 12.32 4.86
C GLU A 393 16.67 12.37 6.37
N PHE A 394 17.88 12.78 6.76
CA PHE A 394 18.24 12.98 8.16
C PHE A 394 17.36 14.04 8.83
N TRP A 395 17.16 15.17 8.16
CA TRP A 395 16.33 16.27 8.66
C TRP A 395 14.87 15.83 8.85
N LEU A 396 14.30 15.07 7.90
CA LEU A 396 12.95 14.52 8.02
C LEU A 396 12.79 13.64 9.27
N ASP A 397 13.77 12.77 9.57
CA ASP A 397 13.71 11.89 10.74
C ASP A 397 13.69 12.68 12.06
N LYS A 398 14.44 13.78 12.13
CA LYS A 398 14.64 14.58 13.36
C LYS A 398 13.63 15.70 13.56
N LYS A 399 13.05 16.25 12.48
CA LYS A 399 12.18 17.41 12.56
C LYS A 399 10.77 17.03 13.02
N ASP A 400 10.26 17.75 14.01
CA ASP A 400 8.86 17.62 14.43
C ASP A 400 7.94 18.40 13.47
N PHE A 401 7.06 17.65 12.79
CA PHE A 401 6.04 18.20 11.89
C PHE A 401 4.64 18.30 12.54
N ALA A 402 4.47 17.85 13.78
CA ALA A 402 3.18 17.86 14.48
C ALA A 402 2.68 19.27 14.80
N GLN A 403 3.59 20.23 15.01
CA GLN A 403 3.27 21.61 15.37
C GLN A 403 2.68 22.45 14.24
N PHE A 404 2.75 21.98 12.99
CA PHE A 404 2.40 22.81 11.82
C PHE A 404 0.95 22.69 11.36
N GLY A 405 0.08 22.11 12.19
CA GLY A 405 -1.32 21.88 11.84
C GLY A 405 -1.46 20.80 10.78
N SER A 406 -2.55 20.04 10.87
CA SER A 406 -3.01 19.24 9.75
C SER A 406 -3.48 20.23 8.68
N PHE A 407 -2.59 20.65 7.78
CA PHE A 407 -3.06 21.20 6.52
C PHE A 407 -3.83 20.08 5.83
N ASN A 408 -5.16 20.15 5.94
CA ASN A 408 -6.01 19.49 4.97
C ASN A 408 -5.48 19.94 3.62
N ILE A 409 -5.00 19.00 2.82
CA ILE A 409 -4.87 19.20 1.37
C ILE A 409 -6.20 19.82 0.98
N ALA A 410 -6.18 21.08 0.56
CA ALA A 410 -7.37 21.87 0.36
C ALA A 410 -8.36 21.06 -0.48
N GLU A 411 -9.48 20.69 0.16
CA GLU A 411 -10.72 20.53 -0.59
C GLU A 411 -10.95 21.89 -1.27
N ASP A 412 -11.19 21.83 -2.58
CA ASP A 412 -11.59 22.94 -3.42
C ASP A 412 -12.46 23.96 -2.70
N VAL A 413 -12.16 25.23 -2.98
CA VAL A 413 -12.84 26.43 -2.49
C VAL A 413 -14.37 26.25 -2.49
N GLY A 414 -14.96 26.19 -1.29
CA GLY A 414 -16.40 26.08 -1.11
C GLY A 414 -16.83 26.39 0.32
N VAL A 415 -17.04 27.69 0.59
CA VAL A 415 -17.73 28.34 1.72
C VAL A 415 -18.19 27.44 2.88
N ALA A 416 -17.67 27.75 4.06
CA ALA A 416 -17.97 27.12 5.35
C ALA A 416 -19.48 27.15 5.68
N VAL A 417 -20.06 25.97 5.92
CA VAL A 417 -21.24 25.81 6.78
C VAL A 417 -20.92 24.74 7.81
N GLU A 418 -20.87 25.19 9.06
CA GLU A 418 -20.65 24.41 10.26
C GLU A 418 -21.65 23.23 10.34
N ARG A 419 -21.15 21.99 10.30
CA ARG A 419 -21.96 20.79 10.52
C ARG A 419 -21.27 19.87 11.53
N GLN A 420 -22.03 19.49 12.54
CA GLN A 420 -21.64 18.63 13.66
C GLN A 420 -20.96 17.31 13.24
N PRO A 421 -20.09 16.75 14.10
CA PRO A 421 -19.27 15.58 13.78
C PRO A 421 -20.13 14.32 13.63
N LYS A 422 -20.34 13.89 12.38
CA LYS A 422 -20.81 12.53 12.09
C LYS A 422 -19.66 11.54 12.20
N LYS A 423 -19.90 10.39 12.83
CA LYS A 423 -18.98 9.23 12.88
C LYS A 423 -18.31 9.02 11.52
N LYS A 424 -17.00 9.22 11.45
CA LYS A 424 -16.18 8.92 10.26
C LYS A 424 -16.16 7.41 10.05
N VAL A 425 -16.99 6.91 9.13
CA VAL A 425 -16.76 5.60 8.51
C VAL A 425 -15.53 5.76 7.63
N VAL A 426 -14.42 5.11 8.01
CA VAL A 426 -13.21 5.06 7.19
C VAL A 426 -13.56 4.31 5.89
N THR A 427 -13.74 5.08 4.82
CA THR A 427 -13.98 4.57 3.47
C THR A 427 -12.61 4.62 2.79
N ALA A 428 -11.92 3.49 2.71
CA ALA A 428 -10.72 3.40 1.88
C ALA A 428 -11.19 3.35 0.42
N VAL A 429 -11.14 4.49 -0.25
CA VAL A 429 -11.56 4.62 -1.65
C VAL A 429 -10.41 4.09 -2.52
N ILE A 430 -10.56 2.88 -3.06
CA ILE A 430 -9.96 2.59 -4.37
C ILE A 430 -10.88 3.27 -5.38
N GLU A 431 -10.41 3.86 -6.46
CA GLU A 431 -11.29 4.41 -7.50
C GLU A 431 -10.93 3.74 -8.81
N THR A 432 -11.88 3.04 -9.42
CA THR A 432 -11.81 2.66 -10.84
C THR A 432 -13.21 2.67 -11.45
N ASN A 433 -13.30 3.11 -12.70
CA ASN A 433 -14.54 3.29 -13.45
C ASN A 433 -14.46 2.60 -14.81
N VAL A 434 -15.67 2.29 -15.26
CA VAL A 434 -16.19 1.65 -16.48
C VAL A 434 -15.51 2.04 -17.79
N VAL A 435 -15.26 1.04 -18.65
CA VAL A 435 -15.08 1.20 -20.10
C VAL A 435 -16.36 0.70 -20.76
N GLU A 436 -17.11 1.59 -21.40
CA GLU A 436 -18.15 1.19 -22.37
C GLU A 436 -17.43 0.73 -23.64
N ALA A 437 -17.77 -0.46 -24.13
CA ALA A 437 -17.20 -0.99 -25.36
C ALA A 437 -17.69 -0.14 -26.54
N GLU A 438 -16.76 0.45 -27.30
CA GLU A 438 -17.04 1.03 -28.60
C GLU A 438 -17.56 -0.07 -29.53
N TYR A 439 -18.80 0.10 -29.98
CA TYR A 439 -19.41 -0.72 -31.02
C TYR A 439 -18.72 -0.36 -32.35
N VAL A 440 -17.80 -1.22 -32.80
CA VAL A 440 -17.22 -1.14 -34.15
C VAL A 440 -18.22 -1.80 -35.10
N ALA A 441 -18.74 -1.02 -36.05
CA ALA A 441 -19.61 -1.52 -37.10
C ALA A 441 -18.85 -2.51 -37.99
N ASP A 442 -19.50 -3.65 -38.28
CA ASP A 442 -19.04 -4.63 -39.26
C ASP A 442 -18.97 -3.99 -40.66
N ASP A 443 -17.75 -3.82 -41.18
CA ASP A 443 -17.54 -3.60 -42.60
C ASP A 443 -17.21 -4.93 -43.29
N ASP A 444 -18.15 -5.28 -44.15
CA ASP A 444 -18.21 -6.33 -45.15
C ASP A 444 -16.98 -6.32 -46.08
N ILE A 445 -16.15 -7.38 -46.05
CA ILE A 445 -15.26 -7.72 -47.16
C ILE A 445 -15.39 -9.21 -47.46
N SER A 446 -15.99 -9.46 -48.62
CA SER A 446 -16.21 -10.74 -49.28
C SER A 446 -14.92 -11.45 -49.67
N MET A 447 -15.03 -12.78 -49.73
CA MET A 447 -14.09 -13.79 -50.23
C MET A 447 -13.28 -13.42 -51.49
N GLY A 448 -12.07 -13.97 -51.55
CA GLY A 448 -11.33 -14.21 -52.79
C GLY A 448 -10.09 -15.07 -52.54
N ASP A 449 -10.12 -16.30 -53.06
CA ASP A 449 -9.05 -17.30 -53.09
C ASP A 449 -7.72 -16.75 -53.65
N ASP A 450 -6.58 -17.18 -53.09
CA ASP A 450 -5.54 -17.86 -53.87
C ASP A 450 -4.31 -18.26 -53.03
N TYR A 451 -3.85 -19.48 -53.29
CA TYR A 451 -2.67 -20.15 -52.71
C TYR A 451 -1.35 -19.49 -53.12
N ALA A 452 -0.42 -19.32 -52.17
CA ALA A 452 1.03 -19.43 -52.45
C ALA A 452 1.85 -19.74 -51.19
N HIS A 453 2.54 -20.88 -51.22
CA HIS A 453 3.65 -21.26 -50.36
C HIS A 453 4.72 -20.17 -50.24
N LEU A 454 5.12 -19.77 -49.02
CA LEU A 454 6.47 -19.27 -48.76
C LEU A 454 7.00 -19.73 -47.39
N SER A 455 8.27 -20.11 -47.45
CA SER A 455 9.12 -20.79 -46.48
C SER A 455 9.43 -19.97 -45.23
N TYR A 456 9.51 -20.66 -44.09
CA TYR A 456 10.12 -20.17 -42.85
C TYR A 456 11.59 -19.78 -43.09
N GLY A 457 11.86 -18.48 -43.08
CA GLY A 457 13.20 -17.93 -42.90
C GLY A 457 13.32 -17.45 -41.46
N ASP A 458 14.33 -17.96 -40.75
CA ASP A 458 14.71 -17.50 -39.41
C ASP A 458 15.05 -16.01 -39.44
N GLU A 459 14.28 -15.19 -38.71
CA GLU A 459 14.68 -13.82 -38.41
C GLU A 459 15.75 -13.83 -37.31
N PRO A 460 16.84 -13.05 -37.44
CA PRO A 460 17.88 -12.98 -36.44
C PRO A 460 17.39 -12.25 -35.19
N THR A 461 17.53 -12.90 -34.03
CA THR A 461 17.35 -12.28 -32.73
C THR A 461 18.34 -11.12 -32.55
N PRO A 462 17.91 -9.94 -32.07
CA PRO A 462 18.83 -8.86 -31.74
C PRO A 462 19.68 -9.21 -30.52
N ASP A 463 21.01 -9.18 -30.71
CA ASP A 463 22.04 -9.46 -29.71
C ASP A 463 22.14 -8.31 -28.70
N PHE A 464 21.36 -8.36 -27.62
CA PHE A 464 21.52 -7.47 -26.46
C PHE A 464 22.41 -8.15 -25.41
N LYS A 465 23.72 -8.10 -25.62
CA LYS A 465 24.71 -8.26 -24.54
C LYS A 465 24.95 -6.92 -23.86
N THR A 466 24.14 -6.60 -22.86
CA THR A 466 24.61 -5.75 -21.75
C THR A 466 24.91 -6.67 -20.59
N ALA A 467 26.21 -6.88 -20.33
CA ALA A 467 26.68 -7.55 -19.12
C ALA A 467 26.13 -6.80 -17.91
N ALA A 468 25.29 -7.46 -17.11
CA ALA A 468 25.01 -7.02 -15.76
C ALA A 468 26.33 -7.15 -14.98
N VAL A 469 26.88 -6.01 -14.56
CA VAL A 469 27.97 -6.00 -13.60
C VAL A 469 27.33 -6.25 -12.24
N ASP A 470 27.49 -7.46 -11.71
CA ASP A 470 27.24 -7.77 -10.32
C ASP A 470 28.22 -6.97 -9.47
N TYR A 471 27.71 -6.06 -8.65
CA TYR A 471 28.49 -5.45 -7.58
C TYR A 471 28.36 -6.33 -6.34
N SER A 472 29.49 -6.87 -5.88
CA SER A 472 29.58 -7.58 -4.60
C SER A 472 29.45 -6.58 -3.45
N ASP A 473 28.74 -6.96 -2.38
CA ASP A 473 28.64 -6.17 -1.14
C ASP A 473 30.00 -6.02 -0.41
N ASP A 474 31.05 -6.70 -0.88
CA ASP A 474 32.41 -6.60 -0.33
C ASP A 474 33.17 -5.31 -0.73
N ASP A 475 32.62 -4.51 -1.67
CA ASP A 475 33.28 -3.28 -2.19
C ASP A 475 32.80 -1.99 -1.49
N ILE A 476 32.12 -2.09 -0.34
CA ILE A 476 31.69 -0.93 0.46
C ILE A 476 32.67 -0.77 1.64
N ASP A 477 33.55 0.22 1.56
CA ASP A 477 34.40 0.63 2.69
C ASP A 477 33.54 1.16 3.85
N PHE A 478 33.73 0.58 5.04
CA PHE A 478 33.06 0.94 6.30
C PHE A 478 33.77 2.07 7.05
#